data_AF-A0A7V9CUH1-F1
#
_entry.id   AF-A0A7V9CUH1-F1
#
_cell.length_a   1.000
_cell.length_b   1.000
_cell.length_c   1.000
_cell.angle_alpha   90.00
_cell.angle_beta   90.00
_cell.angle_gamma   90.00
#
_symmetry.space_group_name_H-M   'P 1'
#
loop_
_entity.id
_entity.type
_entity.pdbx_description
1 polymer ?
#
loop_
_entity_poly.entity_id
_entity_poly.type
_entity_poly.pdbx_seq_one_letter_code
_entity_poly.pdbx_strand_id
1 'polypeptide(L)' 'MLVVETDGSGLARCVDPDGNATDVMTDLVGEVAPGEALLVHAGTALTRAA' A
#
# COMPACT_ATOMS: atom_id res chain seq x y z
N MET A 1 3.93 2.24 -5.12
CA MET A 1 3.57 0.88 -4.68
C MET A 1 2.14 0.61 -5.10
N LEU A 2 1.86 -0.52 -5.73
CA LEU A 2 0.49 -0.91 -6.12
C LEU A 2 -0.07 -1.89 -5.09
N VAL A 3 -1.27 -1.62 -4.56
CA VAL A 3 -1.96 -2.54 -3.64
C VAL A 3 -2.42 -3.78 -4.41
N VAL A 4 -2.11 -4.97 -3.90
CA VAL A 4 -2.54 -6.25 -4.48
C VAL A 4 -3.45 -7.05 -3.55
N GLU A 5 -3.34 -6.85 -2.24
CA GLU A 5 -4.16 -7.54 -1.23
C GLU A 5 -4.33 -6.65 0.01
N THR A 6 -5.47 -6.79 0.68
CA THR A 6 -5.82 -6.09 1.92
C THR A 6 -6.51 -7.05 2.87
N ASP A 7 -6.18 -7.02 4.16
CA ASP A 7 -6.78 -7.91 5.17
C ASP A 7 -7.64 -7.16 6.23
N GLY A 8 -7.77 -5.84 6.09
CA GLY A 8 -8.53 -5.00 7.03
C GLY A 8 -7.81 -4.72 8.35
N SER A 9 -6.53 -5.09 8.50
CA SER A 9 -5.75 -4.91 9.74
C SER A 9 -4.99 -3.58 9.82
N GLY A 10 -5.14 -2.69 8.84
CA GLY A 10 -4.27 -1.50 8.68
C GLY A 10 -2.96 -1.81 7.93
N LEU A 11 -2.85 -3.02 7.37
CA LEU A 11 -1.79 -3.42 6.45
C LEU A 11 -2.38 -3.75 5.07
N ALA A 12 -1.56 -3.50 4.04
CA ALA A 12 -1.85 -3.90 2.68
C ALA A 12 -0.59 -4.50 2.04
N ARG A 13 -0.74 -5.62 1.34
CA ARG A 13 0.35 -6.15 0.53
C ARG A 13 0.44 -5.35 -0.75
N CYS A 14 1.62 -4.78 -1.00
CA CYS A 14 1.87 -3.95 -2.16
C CYS A 14 3.06 -4.46 -2.97
N VAL A 15 3.06 -4.20 -4.28
CA VAL A 15 4.17 -4.47 -5.17
C VAL A 15 4.83 -3.17 -5.64
N ASP A 16 6.16 -3.16 -5.72
CA ASP A 16 6.93 -2.10 -6.36
C ASP A 16 7.00 -2.31 -7.89
N PRO A 17 7.53 -1.34 -8.66
CA PRO A 17 7.68 -1.47 -10.12
C PRO A 17 8.59 -2.61 -10.58
N ASP A 18 9.49 -3.08 -9.71
CA ASP A 18 10.40 -4.20 -9.97
C ASP A 18 9.74 -5.56 -9.62
N GLY A 19 8.52 -5.54 -9.08
CA GLY A 19 7.74 -6.72 -8.73
C GLY A 19 7.98 -7.24 -7.31
N ASN A 20 8.73 -6.53 -6.46
CA ASN A 20 8.94 -6.95 -5.08
C ASN A 20 7.70 -6.66 -4.25
N ALA A 21 7.23 -7.68 -3.53
CA ALA A 21 6.10 -7.55 -2.63
C ALA A 21 6.57 -7.14 -1.22
N THR A 22 5.88 -6.18 -0.60
CA THR A 22 6.15 -5.71 0.77
C THR A 22 4.83 -5.34 1.44
N ASP A 23 4.73 -5.59 2.74
CA ASP A 23 3.57 -5.18 3.54
C ASP A 23 3.71 -3.70 3.92
N VAL A 24 2.65 -2.94 3.70
CA VAL A 24 2.62 -1.48 3.84
C VAL A 24 1.54 -1.10 4.86
N MET A 25 1.90 -0.27 5.84
CA MET A 25 0.96 0.30 6.80
C MET A 25 0.11 1.39 6.15
N THR A 26 -1.22 1.32 6.33
CA THR A 26 -2.19 2.18 5.65
C THR A 26 -2.94 3.14 6.59
N ASP A 27 -2.65 3.13 7.89
CA ASP A 27 -3.33 3.96 8.91
C ASP A 27 -3.44 5.45 8.55
N LEU A 28 -2.45 6.01 7.86
CA LEU A 28 -2.43 7.44 7.48
C LEU A 28 -3.34 7.76 6.27
N VAL A 29 -3.63 6.77 5.44
CA VAL A 29 -4.47 6.93 4.23
C VAL A 29 -5.85 6.31 4.40
N GLY A 30 -6.07 5.51 5.45
CA GLY A 30 -7.32 4.81 5.72
C GLY A 30 -7.46 3.53 4.90
N GLU A 31 -8.71 3.08 4.70
CA GLU A 31 -9.01 1.89 3.90
C GLU A 31 -8.51 2.07 2.45
N VAL A 32 -7.85 1.04 1.92
CA VAL A 32 -7.37 0.99 0.53
C VAL A 32 -7.95 -0.24 -0.15
N ALA A 33 -7.90 -0.28 -1.48
CA ALA A 33 -8.33 -1.41 -2.28
C ALA A 33 -7.25 -1.89 -3.25
N PRO A 34 -7.25 -3.18 -3.65
CA PRO A 34 -6.41 -3.67 -4.73
C PRO A 34 -6.55 -2.83 -5.99
N GLY A 35 -5.42 -2.49 -6.62
CA GLY A 35 -5.34 -1.59 -7.77
C GLY A 35 -5.04 -0.13 -7.40
N GLU A 36 -5.16 0.28 -6.14
CA GLU A 36 -4.73 1.63 -5.72
C GLU A 36 -3.21 1.76 -5.72
N ALA A 37 -2.72 2.91 -6.19
CA ALA A 37 -1.33 3.27 -6.12
C ALA A 37 -1.06 4.14 -4.87
N LEU A 38 -0.02 3.79 -4.12
CA LEU A 38 0.39 4.47 -2.89
C LEU A 38 1.81 5.01 -3.01
N LEU A 39 2.02 6.21 -2.47
CA LEU A 39 3.35 6.73 -2.15
C LEU A 39 3.76 6.21 -0.78
N VAL A 40 4.85 5.45 -0.73
CA VAL A 40 5.31 4.73 0.46
C VAL A 40 6.71 5.16 0.83
N HIS A 41 6.94 5.39 2.12
CA HIS A 41 8.26 5.64 2.67
C HIS A 41 8.43 4.82 3.94
N ALA A 42 9.56 4.13 4.08
CA ALA A 42 9.88 3.30 5.24
C ALA A 42 8.73 2.34 5.64
N GLY A 43 8.08 1.69 4.66
CA GLY A 43 6.99 0.73 4.90
C GLY A 43 5.63 1.35 5.25
N THR A 44 5.48 2.67 5.20
CA THR A 44 4.22 3.37 5.52
C THR A 44 3.69 4.12 4.30
N ALA A 45 2.39 3.99 4.02
CA ALA A 45 1.71 4.77 3.00
C ALA A 45 1.51 6.22 3.50
N LEU A 46 2.03 7.18 2.73
CA LEU A 46 1.93 8.61 3.04
C LEU A 46 0.72 9.26 2.36
N THR A 47 0.42 8.85 1.13
CA THR A 47 -0.72 9.35 0.34
C THR A 47 -1.06 8.36 -0.77
N ARG A 48 -2.28 8.47 -1.32
CA ARG A 48 -2.64 7.87 -2.61
C ARG A 48 -1.93 8.63 -3.73
N ALA A 49 -1.39 7.89 -4.70
CA ALA A 49 -0.94 8.45 -5.96
C ALA A 49 -2.19 8.65 -6.84
N ALA A 50 -2.40 9.89 -7.31
CA ALA A 50 -3.53 10.27 -8.15
C ALA A 50 -3.51 9.62 -9.54
#